data_AF-F4ZM13-F1
#
_entry.id   AF-F4ZM13-F1
#
_cell.length_a   1.000
_cell.length_b   1.000
_cell.length_c   1.000
_cell.angle_alpha   90.00
_cell.angle_beta   90.00
_cell.angle_gamma   90.00
#
_symmetry.space_group_name_H-M   'P 1'
#
loop_
_entity.id
_entity.type
_entity.pdbx_description
1 polymer ?
#
loop_
_entity_poly.entity_id
_entity_poly.type
_entity_poly.pdbx_seq_one_letter_code
_entity_poly.pdbx_strand_id
1 'polypeptide(L)' 'KSKHADTVLQNPNLPNCKISTLIARMWARESKEVRERYRALAESAKYQHTVDNPGYRYR' A
#
# COMPACT_ATOMS: atom_id res chain seq x y z
N LYS A 1 9.48 -4.78 3.61
CA LYS A 1 10.06 -4.59 2.26
C LYS A 1 8.98 -4.00 1.36
N SER A 2 9.25 -2.87 0.70
CA SER A 2 8.24 -2.15 -0.09
C SER A 2 8.10 -2.79 -1.46
N LYS A 3 6.94 -3.39 -1.77
CA LYS A 3 6.67 -4.02 -3.07
C LYS A 3 6.90 -3.06 -4.25
N HIS A 4 6.81 -1.75 -4.02
CA HIS A 4 7.06 -0.75 -5.06
C HIS A 4 8.52 -0.71 -5.51
N ALA A 5 9.48 -0.68 -4.58
CA ALA A 5 10.91 -0.64 -4.91
C ALA A 5 11.36 -1.88 -5.67
N ASP A 6 10.89 -3.06 -5.25
CA ASP A 6 11.18 -4.32 -5.92
C ASP A 6 10.59 -4.35 -7.34
N THR A 7 9.36 -3.83 -7.52
CA THR A 7 8.71 -3.79 -8.83
C THR A 7 9.41 -2.80 -9.78
N VAL A 8 9.89 -1.65 -9.27
CA VAL A 8 10.67 -0.66 -10.04
C VAL A 8 12.02 -1.24 -10.46
N LEU A 9 12.74 -1.88 -9.54
CA LEU A 9 14.03 -2.53 -9.82
C LEU A 9 13.92 -3.66 -10.85
N GLN A 10 12.83 -4.42 -10.81
CA GLN A 10 12.55 -5.49 -11.77
C GLN A 10 12.03 -4.96 -13.11
N ASN A 11 11.63 -3.68 -13.19
CA ASN A 11 11.03 -3.08 -14.38
C ASN A 11 11.58 -1.65 -14.63
N PRO A 12 12.90 -1.50 -14.86
CA PRO A 12 13.55 -0.18 -14.89
C PRO A 12 13.07 0.73 -16.03
N ASN A 13 12.50 0.17 -17.09
CA ASN A 13 11.99 0.91 -18.25
C ASN A 13 10.48 1.16 -18.24
N LEU A 14 9.77 0.73 -17.19
CA LEU A 14 8.33 0.93 -17.08
C LEU A 14 8.04 2.27 -16.41
N PRO A 15 7.20 3.13 -17.02
CA PRO A 15 6.77 4.36 -16.40
C PRO A 15 6.07 4.10 -15.05
N ASN A 16 6.27 4.99 -14.08
CA ASN A 16 5.68 4.86 -12.74
C ASN A 16 4.15 4.61 -12.78
N CYS A 17 3.43 5.17 -13.75
CA CYS A 17 1.99 4.93 -13.92
C CYS A 17 1.65 3.45 -14.21
N LYS A 18 2.49 2.77 -15.00
CA LYS A 18 2.34 1.35 -15.30
C LYS A 18 2.75 0.48 -14.12
N ILE A 19 3.75 0.91 -13.35
CA ILE A 19 4.16 0.25 -12.10
C ILE A 19 3.01 0.28 -11.09
N SER A 20 2.34 1.42 -10.89
CA SER A 20 1.16 1.51 -10.02
C SER A 20 0.03 0.59 -10.49
N THR A 21 -0.21 0.53 -11.80
CA THR A 21 -1.21 -0.39 -12.39
C THR A 21 -0.85 -1.86 -12.14
N LEU A 22 0.43 -2.21 -12.27
CA LEU A 22 0.94 -3.56 -12.03
C LEU A 22 0.79 -3.96 -10.56
N ILE A 23 1.16 -3.08 -9.65
CA ILE A 23 1.02 -3.31 -8.20
C ILE A 23 -0.46 -3.49 -7.83
N ALA A 24 -1.36 -2.69 -8.41
CA ALA A 24 -2.79 -2.86 -8.21
C ALA A 24 -3.29 -4.25 -8.67
N ARG A 25 -2.80 -4.74 -9.81
CA ARG A 25 -3.11 -6.10 -10.29
C ARG A 25 -2.51 -7.18 -9.39
N MET A 26 -1.29 -7.00 -8.91
CA MET A 26 -0.65 -7.92 -7.96
C MET A 26 -1.46 -8.01 -6.66
N TRP A 27 -1.91 -6.86 -6.15
CA TRP A 27 -2.77 -6.79 -4.97
C TRP A 27 -4.10 -7.52 -5.16
N ALA A 28 -4.75 -7.36 -6.32
CA ALA A 28 -6.00 -8.05 -6.62
C ALA A 28 -5.86 -9.58 -6.64
N ARG A 29 -4.69 -10.09 -7.03
CA ARG A 29 -4.37 -11.53 -7.08
C ARG A 29 -3.86 -12.08 -5.75
N GLU A 30 -3.57 -11.22 -4.77
CA GLU A 30 -3.01 -11.62 -3.50
C GLU A 30 -4.05 -12.37 -2.63
N SER A 31 -3.55 -13.27 -1.78
CA SER A 31 -4.41 -14.07 -0.90
C SER A 31 -5.17 -13.22 0.10
N LYS A 32 -6.30 -13.75 0.58
CA LYS A 32 -7.15 -13.07 1.58
C LYS A 32 -6.38 -12.78 2.87
N GLU A 33 -5.56 -13.73 3.32
CA GLU A 33 -4.74 -13.61 4.53
C GLU A 33 -3.75 -12.43 4.44
N VAL A 34 -3.06 -12.28 3.30
CA VAL A 34 -2.16 -11.15 3.10
C VAL A 34 -2.95 -9.84 3.08
N ARG A 35 -4.11 -9.80 2.41
CA ARG A 35 -4.97 -8.61 2.39
C ARG A 35 -5.46 -8.22 3.78
N GLU A 36 -5.87 -9.20 4.58
CA GLU A 36 -6.30 -8.99 5.97
C GLU A 36 -5.15 -8.48 6.85
N ARG A 37 -3.94 -9.03 6.71
CA ARG A 37 -2.74 -8.53 7.42
C ARG A 37 -2.46 -7.07 7.13
N TYR A 38 -2.45 -6.67 5.86
CA TYR A 38 -2.22 -5.28 5.47
C TYR A 38 -3.39 -4.37 5.86
N ARG A 39 -4.62 -4.88 5.88
CA ARG A 39 -5.78 -4.15 6.43
C ARG A 39 -5.60 -3.86 7.91
N ALA A 40 -5.18 -4.84 8.71
CA ALA A 40 -4.91 -4.64 10.13
C ALA A 40 -3.79 -3.60 10.37
N LEU A 41 -2.73 -3.63 9.56
CA LEU A 41 -1.67 -2.61 9.60
C LEU A 41 -2.20 -1.22 9.26
N ALA A 42 -3.07 -1.10 8.25
CA ALA A 42 -3.68 0.17 7.85
C ALA A 42 -4.59 0.74 8.94
N GLU A 43 -5.41 -0.09 9.60
CA GLU A 43 -6.25 0.33 10.72
C GLU A 43 -5.40 0.78 11.93
N SER A 44 -4.32 0.05 12.24
CA SER A 44 -3.39 0.44 13.30
C SER A 44 -2.73 1.78 12.99
N ALA A 45 -2.27 2.00 11.76
CA ALA A 45 -1.68 3.27 11.34
C ALA A 45 -2.71 4.41 11.38
N LYS A 46 -3.95 4.15 10.97
CA LYS A 46 -5.05 5.12 11.05
C LYS A 46 -5.35 5.50 12.49
N TYR A 47 -5.45 4.52 13.39
CA TYR A 47 -5.64 4.76 14.82
C TYR A 47 -4.50 5.59 15.40
N GLN A 48 -3.24 5.18 15.15
CA GLN A 48 -2.08 5.92 15.60
C GLN A 48 -2.11 7.37 15.09
N HIS A 49 -2.46 7.58 13.81
CA HIS A 49 -2.59 8.91 13.24
C HIS A 49 -3.67 9.75 13.94
N THR A 50 -4.82 9.15 14.30
CA THR A 50 -5.87 9.86 15.05
C THR A 50 -5.46 10.23 16.48
N VAL A 51 -4.64 9.39 17.12
CA VAL A 51 -4.09 9.67 18.45
C VAL A 51 -3.04 10.79 18.37
N ASP A 52 -2.14 10.72 17.38
CA ASP A 52 -1.06 11.69 17.19
C ASP A 52 -1.56 13.03 16.63
N ASN A 53 -2.68 13.03 15.92
CA ASN A 53 -3.26 14.22 15.30
C ASN A 53 -4.71 14.42 15.77
N PRO A 54 -4.90 14.79 17.04
CA PRO A 54 -6.23 15.06 17.57
C PRO A 54 -6.86 16.23 16.80
N GLY A 55 -8.04 15.99 16.21
CA GLY A 55 -8.74 16.97 15.36
C GLY A 55 -8.45 16.86 13.85
N TYR A 56 -7.62 15.91 13.42
CA TYR A 56 -7.41 15.63 11.99
C TYR A 56 -8.71 15.16 11.33
N ARG A 57 -9.18 15.94 10.35
CA ARG A 57 -10.31 15.60 9.49
C ARG A 57 -9.87 15.80 8.04
N TYR A 58 -9.83 14.71 7.29
CA TYR A 58 -9.61 14.75 5.84
C TYR A 58 -10.69 15.64 5.20
N ARG A 59 -10.27 16.66 4.45
CA ARG A 59 -11.15 17.55 3.68
C ARG A 59 -11.23 17.10 2.23
#